data_AF-A0ABD0NJB5-F1
#
_entry.id   AF-A0ABD0NJB5-F1
#
_cell.length_a   1.000
_cell.length_b   1.000
_cell.length_c   1.000
_cell.angle_alpha   90.00
_cell.angle_beta   90.00
_cell.angle_gamma   90.00
#
_symmetry.space_group_name_H-M   'P 1'
#
loop_
_entity.id
_entity.type
_entity.pdbx_description
1 polymer ?
#
loop_
_entity_poly.entity_id
_entity_poly.type
_entity_poly.pdbx_seq_one_letter_code
_entity_poly.pdbx_strand_id
1 'polypeptide(L)' 'TTRPPKKDEENGKEYYFISNDEMTKCIIGNELLEYGSYQGHMFGTKIETVYKIHEQGKIAVLDVEPQ' A
#
# COMPACT_ATOMS: atom_id res chain seq x y z
N THR A 1 -0.60 -2.30 3.83
CA THR A 1 -1.11 -3.61 4.27
C THR A 1 -1.76 -3.45 5.63
N THR A 2 -2.79 -4.25 5.92
CA THR A 2 -3.44 -4.33 7.24
C THR A 2 -2.89 -5.49 8.10
N ARG A 3 -1.90 -6.22 7.57
CA ARG A 3 -1.11 -7.18 8.35
C ARG A 3 -0.32 -6.43 9.44
N PRO A 4 -0.12 -7.00 10.63
CA PRO A 4 0.80 -6.42 11.60
C PRO A 4 2.26 -6.48 11.10
N PRO A 5 3.10 -5.47 11.41
CA PRO A 5 4.53 -5.50 11.09
C PRO A 5 5.22 -6.67 11.80
N LYS A 6 6.16 -7.33 11.10
CA LYS A 6 7.12 -8.25 11.73
C LYS A 6 8.18 -7.45 12.46
N LYS A 7 8.94 -8.16 13.31
CA LYS A 7 9.99 -7.58 14.15
C LYS A 7 11.10 -6.87 13.36
N ASP A 8 11.32 -7.29 12.12
CA ASP A 8 12.35 -6.77 11.22
C ASP A 8 11.79 -5.78 10.16
N GLU A 9 10.47 -5.54 10.14
CA GLU A 9 9.84 -4.67 9.15
C GLU A 9 9.63 -3.25 9.71
N GLU A 10 10.01 -2.25 8.92
CA GLU A 10 9.81 -0.85 9.27
C GLU A 10 8.61 -0.26 8.52
N ASN A 11 7.75 0.44 9.26
CA ASN A 11 6.60 1.12 8.69
C ASN A 11 7.03 2.24 7.73
N GLY A 12 6.54 2.20 6.49
CA GLY A 12 6.87 3.17 5.46
C GLY A 12 8.19 2.92 4.72
N LYS A 13 8.86 1.78 5.00
CA LYS A 13 10.04 1.33 4.26
C LYS A 13 9.67 0.28 3.21
N GLU A 14 9.24 -0.89 3.67
CA GLU A 14 8.75 -1.96 2.79
C GLU A 14 7.23 -1.89 2.61
N TYR A 15 6.50 -1.69 3.71
CA TYR A 15 5.05 -1.58 3.69
C TYR A 15 4.57 -0.47 4.62
N TYR A 16 3.46 0.15 4.25
CA TYR A 16 2.67 0.97 5.17
C TYR A 16 1.70 0.06 5.92
N PHE A 17 1.95 -0.13 7.22
CA PHE A 17 1.11 -0.88 8.12
C PHE A 17 0.01 0.05 8.64
N ILE A 18 -1.20 -0.11 8.10
CA ILE A 18 -2.36 0.72 8.43
C ILE A 18 -3.49 -0.15 8.96
N SER A 19 -4.36 0.42 9.78
CA SER A 19 -5.55 -0.28 10.28
C SER A 19 -6.54 -0.58 9.15
N ASN A 20 -7.41 -1.59 9.34
CA ASN A 20 -8.49 -1.87 8.38
C ASN A 20 -9.41 -0.66 8.16
N ASP A 21 -9.66 0.14 9.20
CA ASP A 21 -10.46 1.37 9.08
C ASP A 21 -9.81 2.39 8.12
N GLU A 22 -8.50 2.64 8.29
CA GLU A 22 -7.73 3.52 7.42
C GLU A 22 -7.64 2.99 5.99
N MET A 23 -7.46 1.68 5.83
CA MET A 23 -7.49 1.03 4.52
C MET A 23 -8.86 1.27 3.85
N THR A 24 -9.95 1.09 4.60
CA THR A 24 -11.32 1.29 4.11
C THR A 24 -11.55 2.74 3.70
N LYS A 25 -11.08 3.72 4.48
CA LYS A 25 -11.14 5.13 4.11
C LYS A 25 -10.39 5.41 2.82
N CYS A 26 -9.19 4.87 2.64
CA CYS A 26 -8.43 5.04 1.39
C CYS A 26 -9.12 4.36 0.19
N ILE A 27 -9.81 3.23 0.39
CA ILE A 27 -10.61 2.58 -0.66
C ILE A 27 -11.79 3.47 -1.04
N ILE A 28 -12.54 3.98 -0.06
CA ILE A 28 -13.70 4.86 -0.28
C ILE A 28 -13.27 6.19 -0.90
N GLY A 29 -12.12 6.72 -0.48
CA GLY A 29 -11.51 7.96 -1.00
C GLY A 29 -10.85 7.79 -2.37
N ASN A 30 -10.86 6.58 -2.94
CA ASN A 30 -10.25 6.28 -4.23
C ASN A 30 -8.74 6.63 -4.28
N GLU A 31 -8.06 6.50 -3.13
CA GLU A 31 -6.65 6.86 -2.91
C GLU A 31 -5.69 5.68 -3.14
N LEU A 32 -6.25 4.47 -3.32
CA LEU A 32 -5.51 3.26 -3.62
C LEU A 32 -5.60 2.98 -5.12
N LEU A 33 -4.44 2.78 -5.74
CA LEU A 33 -4.32 2.44 -7.15
C LEU A 33 -4.85 1.03 -7.39
N GLU A 34 -4.52 0.15 -6.45
CA GLU A 34 -4.97 -1.23 -6.42
C GLU A 34 -5.13 -1.65 -4.96
N TYR A 35 -6.10 -2.52 -4.71
CA TYR A 35 -6.28 -3.16 -3.42
C TYR A 35 -6.77 -4.59 -3.62
N GLY A 36 -6.43 -5.46 -2.68
CA GLY A 36 -6.80 -6.86 -2.68
C GLY A 36 -6.77 -7.43 -1.27
N SER A 37 -7.38 -8.59 -1.09
CA SER A 37 -7.30 -9.35 0.15
C SER A 37 -6.47 -10.61 -0.07
N TYR A 38 -5.48 -10.84 0.78
CA TYR A 38 -4.61 -12.00 0.74
C TYR A 38 -4.48 -12.59 2.15
N GLN A 39 -4.79 -13.88 2.29
CA GLN A 39 -4.75 -14.61 3.58
C GLN A 39 -5.50 -13.90 4.73
N GLY A 40 -6.60 -13.22 4.43
CA GLY A 40 -7.40 -12.49 5.43
C GLY A 40 -6.85 -11.10 5.82
N HIS A 41 -5.78 -10.64 5.17
CA HIS A 41 -5.25 -9.28 5.31
C HIS A 41 -5.45 -8.48 4.01
N MET A 42 -5.64 -7.17 4.12
CA MET A 42 -5.78 -6.31 2.96
C MET A 42 -4.44 -5.74 2.55
N PHE A 43 -4.18 -5.77 1.26
CA PHE A 43 -3.01 -5.19 0.62
C PHE A 43 -3.50 -4.18 -0.40
N GLY A 44 -2.67 -3.19 -0.66
CA GLY A 44 -2.97 -2.20 -1.68
C GLY A 44 -1.88 -1.17 -1.76
N THR A 45 -1.85 -0.50 -2.91
CA THR A 45 -0.81 0.43 -3.29
C THR A 45 -1.42 1.82 -3.32
N LYS A 46 -0.91 2.71 -2.46
CA LYS A 46 -1.37 4.11 -2.42
C LYS A 46 -0.87 4.87 -3.63
N ILE A 47 -1.77 5.58 -4.29
CA ILE A 47 -1.44 6.45 -5.43
C ILE A 47 -0.43 7.53 -4.97
N GLU A 48 -0.61 8.06 -3.77
CA GLU A 48 0.30 9.06 -3.18
C GLU A 48 1.76 8.57 -3.12
N THR A 49 1.99 7.29 -2.83
CA THR A 49 3.35 6.73 -2.78
C THR A 49 4.02 6.78 -4.15
N VAL A 50 3.28 6.49 -5.22
CA VAL A 50 3.77 6.59 -6.60
C VAL A 50 4.13 8.04 -6.93
N TYR A 51 3.26 9.00 -6.58
CA TYR A 51 3.54 10.42 -6.77
C TYR A 51 4.78 10.88 -5.99
N LYS A 52 4.92 10.48 -4.72
CA LYS A 52 6.11 10.81 -3.91
C LYS A 52 7.41 10.27 -4.51
N ILE A 53 7.40 9.05 -5.04
CA ILE A 53 8.57 8.46 -5.71
C ILE A 53 8.87 9.24 -6.99
N HIS A 54 7.83 9.62 -7.74
CA HIS A 54 7.98 10.41 -8.95
C HIS A 54 8.54 11.81 -8.67
N GLU A 55 8.07 12.50 -7.62
CA GLU A 55 8.59 13.79 -7.16
C GLU A 55 10.07 13.70 -6.72
N GLN A 56 10.50 12.56 -6.20
CA GLN A 56 11.91 12.29 -5.89
C GLN A 56 12.78 12.04 -7.14
N GLY A 57 12.19 12.15 -8.35
CA GLY A 57 12.89 11.87 -9.61
C GLY A 57 13.16 10.38 -9.83
N LYS A 58 12.50 9.50 -9.09
CA LYS A 58 12.62 8.04 -9.23
C LYS A 58 11.42 7.49 -9.99
N ILE A 59 11.62 6.35 -10.64
CA ILE A 59 10.54 5.64 -11.34
C ILE A 59 10.01 4.56 -10.39
N ALA A 60 8.72 4.65 -10.05
CA ALA A 60 8.05 3.60 -9.31
C ALA A 60 7.77 2.42 -10.25
N VAL A 61 8.39 1.27 -9.99
CA VAL A 61 8.06 0.02 -10.68
C VAL A 61 7.01 -0.70 -9.84
N LEU A 62 5.81 -0.85 -10.40
CA LEU A 62 4.78 -1.70 -9.83
C LEU A 62 4.86 -3.06 -10.51
N ASP A 63 5.21 -4.07 -9.74
CA ASP A 63 5.03 -5.46 -10.12
C ASP A 63 3.67 -5.90 -9.58
N VAL A 64 2.65 -5.81 -10.44
CA VAL A 64 1.28 -6.25 -10.14
C VAL A 64 0.98 -7.48 -10.96
N GLU A 65 0.59 -8.57 -10.31
CA GLU A 65 0.05 -9.72 -11.02
C GLU A 65 -1.35 -9.34 -11.53
N PRO A 66 -1.60 -9.37 -12.85
CA PRO A 66 -2.95 -9.18 -13.36
C PRO A 66 -3.84 -10.33 -12.87
N GLN A 67 -5.00 -10.00 -12.32
CA GLN A 67 -6.06 -10.96 -11.99
C GLN A 67 -6.61 -11.66 -13.24
#